data_AF-A0A2P8CKH2-F1
#
_entry.id   AF-A0A2P8CKH2-F1
#
_cell.length_a   1.000
_cell.length_b   1.000
_cell.length_c   1.000
_cell.angle_alpha   90.00
_cell.angle_beta   90.00
_cell.angle_gamma   90.00
#
_symmetry.space_group_name_H-M   'P 1'
#
loop_
_entity.id
_entity.type
_entity.pdbx_description
1 polymer ?
#
loop_
_entity_poly.entity_id
_entity_poly.type
_entity_poly.pdbx_seq_one_letter_code
_entity_poly.pdbx_strand_id
1 'polypeptide(L)'
;MDDKALQVQISELNAKVDLLLEHVNEQRLKTNQLEDLVSDISIVGKDVYDTAVVELENRQVELDPEQLKGMGLRLLRNIGNFRDLLITFESMADLVKDVTPIVNETIMDFTDKLDEFDRKGYFEFLRESGNVLDKVITKVSVEDLKQLGENVEPMLEMLKALGRPEVIQGMKNATQALAETSNQKVPEVSVFRMMRELNKPEMKKALGFMVTFMKNFSTQ
;
A
#
# COMPACT_ATOMS: atom_id res chain seq x y z
N MET A 1 -68.43 15.53 16.80
CA MET A 1 -67.28 16.32 16.27
C MET A 1 -66.06 15.42 16.00
N ASP A 2 -66.17 14.11 16.24
CA ASP A 2 -65.05 13.17 16.17
C ASP A 2 -64.66 12.69 14.76
N ASP A 3 -65.59 12.61 13.83
CA ASP A 3 -65.29 12.11 12.46
C ASP A 3 -64.33 13.00 11.67
N LYS A 4 -64.42 14.33 11.84
CA LYS A 4 -63.48 15.25 11.18
C LYS A 4 -62.08 15.18 11.78
N ALA A 5 -61.97 15.00 13.09
CA ALA A 5 -60.67 14.84 13.75
C ALA A 5 -60.01 13.51 13.36
N LEU A 6 -60.80 12.43 13.26
CA LEU A 6 -60.35 11.13 12.77
C LEU A 6 -59.89 11.18 11.31
N GLN A 7 -60.64 11.85 10.42
CA GLN A 7 -60.22 12.00 9.02
C GLN A 7 -58.92 12.78 8.87
N VAL A 8 -58.74 13.86 9.65
CA VAL A 8 -57.50 14.64 9.65
C VAL A 8 -56.32 13.79 10.14
N GLN A 9 -56.50 13.01 11.21
CA GLN A 9 -55.45 12.10 11.70
C GLN A 9 -55.11 11.01 10.69
N ILE A 10 -56.09 10.44 9.99
CA ILE A 10 -55.85 9.44 8.93
C ILE A 10 -55.09 10.06 7.76
N SER A 11 -55.43 11.28 7.35
CA SER A 11 -54.70 11.99 6.28
C SER A 11 -53.26 12.31 6.68
N GLU A 12 -53.03 12.76 7.92
CA GLU A 12 -51.68 12.98 8.45
C GLU A 12 -50.88 11.67 8.58
N LEU A 13 -51.54 10.57 8.94
CA LEU A 13 -50.90 9.26 9.03
C LEU A 13 -50.50 8.76 7.64
N ASN A 14 -51.36 8.90 6.63
CA ASN A 14 -51.05 8.52 5.25
C ASN A 14 -49.86 9.32 4.72
N ALA A 15 -49.82 10.63 4.95
CA ALA A 15 -48.68 11.46 4.56
C ALA A 15 -47.37 11.03 5.23
N LYS A 16 -47.41 10.63 6.51
CA LYS A 16 -46.24 10.10 7.23
C LYS A 16 -45.83 8.72 6.72
N VAL A 17 -46.79 7.86 6.38
CA VAL A 17 -46.56 6.53 5.80
C VAL A 17 -45.93 6.66 4.41
N ASP A 18 -46.38 7.61 3.59
CA ASP A 18 -45.81 7.87 2.27
C ASP A 18 -44.35 8.37 2.39
N LEU A 19 -44.07 9.25 3.35
CA LEU A 19 -42.72 9.75 3.62
C LEU A 19 -41.78 8.65 4.13
N LEU A 20 -42.29 7.75 4.99
CA LEU A 20 -41.54 6.57 5.44
C LEU A 20 -41.33 5.56 4.31
N LEU A 21 -42.32 5.36 3.45
CA LEU A 21 -42.20 4.48 2.28
C LEU A 21 -41.15 5.02 1.30
N GLU A 22 -41.12 6.33 1.07
CA GLU A 22 -40.11 6.97 0.23
C GLU A 22 -38.69 6.79 0.81
N HIS A 23 -38.52 7.05 2.11
CA HIS A 23 -37.24 6.83 2.80
C HIS A 23 -36.79 5.36 2.79
N VAL A 24 -37.72 4.43 3.00
CA VAL A 24 -37.45 2.97 2.95
C VAL A 24 -37.07 2.54 1.53
N ASN A 25 -37.68 3.15 0.51
CA ASN A 25 -37.36 2.83 -0.88
C ASN A 25 -35.98 3.37 -1.30
N GLU A 26 -35.61 4.59 -0.88
CA GLU A 26 -34.25 5.11 -1.05
C GLU A 26 -33.20 4.28 -0.31
N GLN A 27 -33.53 3.81 0.90
CA GLN A 27 -32.63 2.96 1.70
C GLN A 27 -32.42 1.60 1.02
N ARG A 28 -33.48 1.01 0.46
CA ARG A 28 -33.43 -0.23 -0.30
C ARG A 28 -32.58 -0.11 -1.57
N LEU A 29 -32.66 1.02 -2.28
CA LEU A 29 -31.84 1.29 -3.46
C LEU A 29 -30.33 1.37 -3.11
N LYS A 30 -29.98 1.95 -1.95
CA LYS A 30 -28.60 1.96 -1.45
C LYS A 30 -28.10 0.58 -1.03
N THR A 31 -28.98 -0.28 -0.49
CA THR A 31 -28.64 -1.67 -0.19
C THR A 31 -28.30 -2.47 -1.47
N ASN A 32 -29.06 -2.27 -2.55
CA ASN A 32 -28.79 -2.92 -3.84
C ASN A 32 -27.43 -2.49 -4.42
N GLN A 33 -27.05 -1.21 -4.28
CA GLN A 33 -25.73 -0.71 -4.73
C GLN A 33 -24.56 -1.31 -3.94
N LEU A 34 -24.77 -1.65 -2.67
CA LEU A 34 -23.78 -2.37 -1.88
C LEU A 34 -23.69 -3.85 -2.29
N GLU A 35 -24.80 -4.48 -2.65
CA GLU A 35 -24.80 -5.85 -3.21
C GLU A 35 -24.06 -5.92 -4.55
N ASP A 36 -24.26 -4.94 -5.43
CA ASP A 36 -23.53 -4.82 -6.70
C ASP A 36 -22.02 -4.58 -6.46
N LEU A 37 -21.65 -3.68 -5.54
CA LEU A 37 -20.24 -3.44 -5.18
C LEU A 37 -19.59 -4.68 -4.55
N VAL A 38 -20.31 -5.43 -3.71
CA VAL A 38 -19.85 -6.71 -3.14
C VAL A 38 -19.70 -7.77 -4.23
N SER A 39 -20.62 -7.81 -5.21
CA SER A 39 -20.54 -8.70 -6.37
C SER A 39 -19.30 -8.37 -7.22
N ASP A 40 -19.05 -7.10 -7.52
CA ASP A 40 -17.91 -6.64 -8.31
C ASP A 40 -16.57 -6.87 -7.59
N ILE A 41 -16.52 -6.65 -6.27
CA ILE A 41 -15.36 -7.00 -5.43
C ILE A 41 -15.13 -8.52 -5.39
N SER A 42 -16.20 -9.34 -5.45
CA SER A 42 -16.06 -10.80 -5.44
C SER A 42 -15.43 -11.36 -6.73
N ILE A 43 -15.61 -10.66 -7.86
CA ILE A 43 -15.03 -11.01 -9.15
C ILE A 43 -13.51 -10.71 -9.15
N VAL A 44 -13.08 -9.57 -8.59
CA VAL A 44 -11.66 -9.19 -8.49
C VAL A 44 -10.96 -9.89 -7.31
N GLY A 45 -11.70 -10.20 -6.25
CA GLY A 45 -11.16 -10.79 -5.02
C GLY A 45 -10.72 -12.23 -5.17
N LYS A 46 -11.20 -12.97 -6.18
CA LYS A 46 -10.82 -14.36 -6.43
C LYS A 46 -9.33 -14.51 -6.79
N ASP A 47 -8.79 -13.58 -7.56
CA ASP A 47 -7.39 -13.62 -8.01
C ASP A 47 -6.43 -13.12 -6.91
N VAL A 48 -6.88 -12.18 -6.08
CA VAL A 48 -6.17 -11.75 -4.85
C VAL A 48 -6.18 -12.85 -3.79
N TYR A 49 -7.26 -13.62 -3.71
CA TYR A 49 -7.45 -14.76 -2.81
C TYR A 49 -6.48 -15.91 -3.13
N ASP A 50 -6.40 -16.34 -4.39
CA ASP A 50 -5.52 -17.45 -4.78
C ASP A 50 -4.05 -17.10 -4.51
N THR A 51 -3.71 -15.82 -4.67
CA THR A 51 -2.36 -15.29 -4.39
C THR A 51 -2.06 -15.22 -2.90
N ALA A 52 -2.97 -14.69 -2.08
CA ALA A 52 -2.77 -14.56 -0.64
C ALA A 52 -2.68 -15.91 0.07
N VAL A 53 -3.47 -16.91 -0.34
CA VAL A 53 -3.46 -18.26 0.26
C VAL A 53 -2.12 -18.97 0.00
N VAL A 54 -1.58 -18.86 -1.21
CA VAL A 54 -0.27 -19.41 -1.58
C VAL A 54 0.88 -18.73 -0.82
N GLU A 55 0.76 -17.43 -0.54
CA GLU A 55 1.79 -16.65 0.17
C GLU A 55 1.74 -16.83 1.70
N LEU A 56 0.56 -17.14 2.26
CA LEU A 56 0.32 -17.31 3.70
C LEU A 56 0.62 -18.73 4.21
N GLU A 57 0.55 -19.75 3.35
CA GLU A 57 1.06 -21.11 3.64
C GLU A 57 2.54 -21.09 4.05
N ASN A 58 3.33 -20.13 3.55
CA ASN A 58 4.75 -19.98 3.86
C ASN A 58 5.05 -19.33 5.22
N ARG A 59 4.05 -18.84 5.99
CA ARG A 59 4.28 -18.13 7.26
C ARG A 59 3.55 -18.69 8.50
N GLN A 60 2.96 -19.89 8.44
CA GLN A 60 2.21 -20.49 9.58
C GLN A 60 1.12 -19.59 10.17
N VAL A 61 0.59 -18.64 9.39
CA VAL A 61 -0.59 -17.87 9.79
C VAL A 61 -1.78 -18.55 9.13
N GLU A 62 -2.55 -19.34 9.90
CA GLU A 62 -3.83 -19.91 9.46
C GLU A 62 -4.85 -18.78 9.32
N LEU A 63 -4.79 -18.07 8.19
CA LEU A 63 -5.86 -17.17 7.79
C LEU A 63 -6.89 -18.01 7.03
N ASP A 64 -7.91 -18.47 7.75
CA ASP A 64 -9.07 -19.14 7.18
C ASP A 64 -9.72 -18.19 6.14
N PRO A 65 -9.65 -18.53 4.85
CA PRO A 65 -10.09 -17.63 3.79
C PRO A 65 -11.60 -17.31 3.85
N GLU A 66 -12.39 -18.24 4.41
CA GLU A 66 -13.82 -18.04 4.64
C GLU A 66 -14.05 -16.99 5.73
N GLN A 67 -13.16 -16.93 6.74
CA GLN A 67 -13.20 -15.92 7.82
C GLN A 67 -12.77 -14.54 7.33
N LEU A 68 -11.75 -14.44 6.48
CA LEU A 68 -11.31 -13.17 5.90
C LEU A 68 -12.38 -12.56 4.99
N LYS A 69 -12.97 -13.37 4.11
CA LYS A 69 -14.11 -12.96 3.29
C LYS A 69 -15.30 -12.56 4.17
N GLY A 70 -15.57 -13.34 5.22
CA GLY A 70 -16.58 -13.02 6.23
C GLY A 70 -16.31 -11.71 6.97
N MET A 71 -15.06 -11.39 7.30
CA MET A 71 -14.65 -10.13 7.90
C MET A 71 -14.81 -8.97 6.92
N GLY A 72 -14.36 -9.10 5.67
CA GLY A 72 -14.53 -8.08 4.64
C GLY A 72 -16.01 -7.76 4.39
N LEU A 73 -16.84 -8.79 4.25
CA LEU A 73 -18.30 -8.64 4.13
C LEU A 73 -18.93 -8.01 5.38
N ARG A 74 -18.48 -8.38 6.58
CA ARG A 74 -18.96 -7.75 7.83
C ARG A 74 -18.54 -6.29 7.92
N LEU A 75 -17.34 -5.92 7.48
CA LEU A 75 -16.88 -4.54 7.43
C LEU A 75 -17.72 -3.73 6.44
N LEU A 76 -17.88 -4.22 5.21
CA LEU A 76 -18.69 -3.57 4.17
C LEU A 76 -20.15 -3.42 4.59
N ARG A 77 -20.74 -4.47 5.18
CA ARG A 77 -22.12 -4.44 5.71
C ARG A 77 -22.27 -3.49 6.89
N ASN A 78 -21.21 -3.29 7.69
CA ASN A 78 -21.19 -2.37 8.81
C ASN A 78 -20.64 -0.97 8.47
N ILE A 79 -20.36 -0.65 7.19
CA ILE A 79 -19.95 0.71 6.79
C ILE A 79 -20.99 1.75 7.20
N GLY A 80 -22.29 1.40 7.18
CA GLY A 80 -23.35 2.25 7.74
C GLY A 80 -23.15 2.54 9.23
N ASN A 81 -22.74 1.54 10.01
CA ASN A 81 -22.43 1.71 11.44
C ASN A 81 -21.12 2.49 11.65
N PHE A 82 -20.15 2.43 10.72
CA PHE A 82 -18.96 3.28 10.75
C PHE A 82 -19.31 4.75 10.49
N ARG A 83 -20.25 5.03 9.58
CA ARG A 83 -20.79 6.37 9.41
C ARG A 83 -21.45 6.87 10.70
N ASP A 84 -22.22 6.01 11.38
CA ASP A 84 -22.88 6.37 12.63
C ASP A 84 -21.86 6.53 13.79
N LEU A 85 -20.75 5.78 13.78
CA LEU A 85 -19.59 6.01 14.65
C LEU A 85 -18.88 7.34 14.37
N LEU A 86 -18.78 7.76 13.10
CA LEU A 86 -18.22 9.06 12.72
C LEU A 86 -19.13 10.22 13.16
N ILE A 87 -20.45 10.05 13.08
CA ILE A 87 -21.44 10.98 13.65
C ILE A 87 -21.38 11.00 15.18
N THR A 88 -21.09 9.85 15.80
CA THR A 88 -20.84 9.76 17.25
C THR A 88 -19.55 10.48 17.64
N PHE A 89 -18.51 10.46 16.79
CA PHE A 89 -17.29 11.25 16.99
C PHE A 89 -17.53 12.77 16.94
N GLU A 90 -18.45 13.21 16.07
CA GLU A 90 -18.93 14.60 16.05
C GLU A 90 -19.63 14.96 17.36
N SER A 91 -20.41 14.02 17.91
CA SER A 91 -21.09 14.16 19.21
C SER A 91 -20.12 14.09 20.41
N MET A 92 -19.00 13.35 20.28
CA MET A 92 -17.92 13.33 21.27
C MET A 92 -17.16 14.66 21.31
N ALA A 93 -17.02 15.35 20.17
CA ALA A 93 -16.43 16.69 20.14
C ALA A 93 -17.25 17.71 20.94
N ASP A 94 -18.58 17.54 20.99
CA ASP A 94 -19.46 18.33 21.84
C ASP A 94 -19.44 17.85 23.31
N LEU A 95 -19.29 16.55 23.58
CA LEU A 95 -19.10 16.02 24.93
C LEU A 95 -17.78 16.49 25.57
N VAL A 96 -16.71 16.67 24.78
CA VAL A 96 -15.41 17.21 25.25
C VAL A 96 -15.53 18.67 25.71
N LYS A 97 -16.46 19.45 25.14
CA LYS A 97 -16.74 20.82 25.60
C LYS A 97 -17.39 20.86 26.98
N ASP A 98 -18.15 19.83 27.36
CA ASP A 98 -18.91 19.81 28.62
C ASP A 98 -18.16 19.15 29.79
N VAL A 99 -17.07 18.39 29.53
CA VAL A 99 -16.29 17.64 30.55
C VAL A 99 -14.97 18.36 30.94
N THR A 100 -14.81 19.63 30.57
CA THR A 100 -13.56 20.43 30.67
C THR A 100 -12.76 20.30 31.98
N PRO A 101 -13.36 20.16 33.19
CA PRO A 101 -12.56 20.10 34.42
C PRO A 101 -11.86 18.76 34.69
N ILE A 102 -12.27 17.66 34.04
CA ILE A 102 -11.81 16.29 34.36
C ILE A 102 -10.78 15.75 33.36
N VAL A 103 -10.59 16.39 32.20
CA VAL A 103 -9.75 15.87 31.09
C VAL A 103 -8.36 16.52 30.99
N ASN A 104 -7.98 17.39 31.93
CA ASN A 104 -6.74 18.17 31.79
C ASN A 104 -5.48 17.30 31.63
N GLU A 105 -5.33 16.23 32.40
CA GLU A 105 -4.11 15.39 32.37
C GLU A 105 -4.02 14.54 31.10
N THR A 106 -5.13 13.92 30.68
CA THR A 106 -5.18 13.11 29.45
C THR A 106 -4.97 13.95 28.18
N ILE A 107 -5.43 15.20 28.16
CA ILE A 107 -5.19 16.11 27.02
C ILE A 107 -3.72 16.54 27.00
N MET A 108 -3.12 16.84 28.16
CA MET A 108 -1.69 17.19 28.24
C MET A 108 -0.80 16.03 27.77
N ASP A 109 -1.05 14.80 28.24
CA ASP A 109 -0.30 13.61 27.79
C ASP A 109 -0.45 13.35 26.29
N PHE A 110 -1.64 13.62 25.73
CA PHE A 110 -1.89 13.49 24.30
C PHE A 110 -1.16 14.57 23.50
N THR A 111 -1.20 15.82 23.94
CA THR A 111 -0.46 16.94 23.33
C THR A 111 1.04 16.71 23.39
N ASP A 112 1.58 16.26 24.51
CA ASP A 112 3.01 15.98 24.67
C ASP A 112 3.46 14.83 23.77
N LYS A 113 2.63 13.80 23.58
CA LYS A 113 2.91 12.73 22.60
C LYS A 113 2.85 13.21 21.16
N LEU A 114 1.90 14.08 20.81
CA LEU A 114 1.83 14.68 19.48
C LEU A 114 3.02 15.60 19.21
N ASP A 115 3.46 16.37 20.20
CA ASP A 115 4.67 17.19 20.12
C ASP A 115 5.94 16.31 20.01
N GLU A 116 6.00 15.20 20.75
CA GLU A 116 7.08 14.22 20.61
C GLU A 116 7.11 13.62 19.18
N PHE A 117 5.95 13.34 18.60
CA PHE A 117 5.84 12.82 17.23
C PHE A 117 6.26 13.87 16.19
N ASP A 118 5.88 15.14 16.40
CA ASP A 118 6.30 16.23 15.53
C ASP A 118 7.80 16.49 15.61
N ARG A 119 8.37 16.56 16.83
CA ARG A 119 9.81 16.71 17.05
C ARG A 119 10.65 15.56 16.50
N LYS A 120 10.13 14.33 16.54
CA LYS A 120 10.78 13.16 15.93
C LYS A 120 10.61 13.13 14.40
N GLY A 121 9.85 14.06 13.83
CA GLY A 121 9.67 14.20 12.38
C GLY A 121 8.66 13.23 11.78
N TYR A 122 7.79 12.59 12.58
CA TYR A 122 6.80 11.65 12.05
C TYR A 122 5.82 12.33 11.09
N PHE A 123 5.36 13.55 11.41
CA PHE A 123 4.45 14.29 10.52
C PHE A 123 5.14 14.77 9.24
N GLU A 124 6.40 15.17 9.33
CA GLU A 124 7.21 15.52 8.15
C GLU A 124 7.43 14.29 7.27
N PHE A 125 7.81 13.15 7.85
CA PHE A 125 7.97 11.89 7.14
C PHE A 125 6.67 11.46 6.44
N LEU A 126 5.53 11.54 7.13
CA LEU A 126 4.22 11.20 6.54
C LEU A 126 3.87 12.14 5.39
N ARG A 127 4.10 13.44 5.56
CA ARG A 127 3.85 14.45 4.51
C ARG A 127 4.72 14.18 3.28
N GLU A 128 6.02 13.97 3.46
CA GLU A 128 6.93 13.71 2.35
C GLU A 128 6.69 12.34 1.72
N SER A 129 6.33 11.33 2.50
CA SER A 129 5.91 10.03 1.97
C SER A 129 4.65 10.17 1.10
N GLY A 130 3.69 10.99 1.52
CA GLY A 130 2.52 11.34 0.71
C GLY A 130 2.89 12.02 -0.61
N ASN A 131 3.81 12.99 -0.58
CA ASN A 131 4.32 13.67 -1.78
C ASN A 131 5.03 12.70 -2.74
N VAL A 132 5.77 11.73 -2.21
CA VAL A 132 6.43 10.69 -2.99
C VAL A 132 5.40 9.75 -3.61
N LEU A 133 4.42 9.28 -2.82
CA LEU A 133 3.34 8.43 -3.31
C LEU A 133 2.52 9.11 -4.41
N ASP A 134 2.20 10.40 -4.26
CA ASP A 134 1.49 11.18 -5.28
C ASP A 134 2.29 11.25 -6.59
N LYS A 135 3.60 11.51 -6.51
CA LYS A 135 4.50 11.49 -7.68
C LYS A 135 4.64 10.11 -8.33
N VAL A 136 4.53 9.05 -7.54
CA VAL A 136 4.55 7.67 -8.05
C VAL A 136 3.22 7.38 -8.75
N ILE A 137 2.08 7.61 -8.10
CA ILE A 137 0.74 7.31 -8.64
C ILE A 137 0.42 8.17 -9.88
N THR A 138 0.94 9.40 -9.97
CA THR A 138 0.78 10.25 -11.16
C THR A 138 1.64 9.81 -12.35
N LYS A 139 2.72 9.05 -12.12
CA LYS A 139 3.65 8.60 -13.16
C LYS A 139 3.53 7.13 -13.51
N VAL A 140 3.04 6.32 -12.57
CA VAL A 140 2.86 4.89 -12.68
C VAL A 140 1.38 4.66 -12.97
N SER A 141 1.09 4.11 -14.15
CA SER A 141 -0.27 3.79 -14.53
C SER A 141 -0.81 2.60 -13.74
N VAL A 142 -2.13 2.46 -13.68
CA VAL A 142 -2.77 1.26 -13.11
C VAL A 142 -2.30 -0.01 -13.83
N GLU A 143 -1.98 0.09 -15.12
CA GLU A 143 -1.45 -1.02 -15.92
C GLU A 143 -0.04 -1.41 -15.45
N ASP A 144 0.82 -0.44 -15.14
CA ASP A 144 2.16 -0.68 -14.60
C ASP A 144 2.09 -1.37 -13.22
N LEU A 145 1.12 -0.99 -12.38
CA LEU A 145 0.89 -1.64 -11.09
C LEU A 145 0.40 -3.08 -11.23
N LYS A 146 -0.45 -3.36 -12.22
CA LYS A 146 -0.89 -4.73 -12.53
C LYS A 146 0.27 -5.59 -13.01
N GLN A 147 1.08 -5.08 -13.95
CA GLN A 147 2.25 -5.79 -14.43
C GLN A 147 3.27 -6.03 -13.31
N LEU A 148 3.43 -5.07 -12.40
CA LEU A 148 4.25 -5.25 -11.20
C LEU A 148 3.71 -6.39 -10.34
N GLY A 149 2.39 -6.40 -10.09
CA GLY A 149 1.65 -7.45 -9.38
C GLY A 149 1.81 -8.84 -9.99
N GLU A 150 1.71 -8.94 -11.31
CA GLU A 150 1.86 -10.19 -12.06
C GLU A 150 3.30 -10.73 -12.06
N ASN A 151 4.29 -9.84 -11.86
CA ASN A 151 5.71 -10.17 -11.88
C ASN A 151 6.39 -10.01 -10.51
N VAL A 152 5.63 -10.01 -9.41
CA VAL A 152 6.16 -9.83 -8.05
C VAL A 152 7.23 -10.85 -7.71
N GLU A 153 7.00 -12.14 -8.01
CA GLU A 153 7.95 -13.20 -7.65
C GLU A 153 9.33 -13.03 -8.35
N PRO A 154 9.42 -12.89 -9.69
CA PRO A 154 10.69 -12.57 -10.36
C PRO A 154 11.37 -11.31 -9.82
N MET A 155 10.60 -10.27 -9.49
CA MET A 155 11.14 -9.03 -8.95
C MET A 155 11.67 -9.20 -7.52
N LEU A 156 10.99 -9.98 -6.68
CA LEU A 156 11.46 -10.33 -5.34
C LEU A 156 12.74 -11.17 -5.41
N GLU A 157 12.82 -12.13 -6.34
CA GLU A 157 14.05 -12.90 -6.56
C GLU A 157 15.20 -12.01 -7.06
N MET A 158 14.92 -11.05 -7.94
CA MET A 158 15.91 -10.06 -8.35
C MET A 158 16.36 -9.19 -7.17
N LEU A 159 15.44 -8.70 -6.33
CA LEU A 159 15.77 -7.92 -5.13
C LEU A 159 16.61 -8.73 -4.14
N LYS A 160 16.26 -10.01 -3.91
CA LYS A 160 17.06 -10.93 -3.10
C LYS A 160 18.45 -11.13 -3.70
N ALA A 161 18.54 -11.29 -5.03
CA ALA A 161 19.82 -11.45 -5.73
C ALA A 161 20.69 -10.19 -5.62
N LEU A 162 20.12 -8.99 -5.77
CA LEU A 162 20.82 -7.72 -5.58
C LEU A 162 21.23 -7.49 -4.13
N GLY A 163 20.44 -7.99 -3.18
CA GLY A 163 20.73 -7.94 -1.75
C GLY A 163 21.84 -8.90 -1.29
N ARG A 164 22.33 -9.78 -2.16
CA ARG A 164 23.42 -10.71 -1.82
C ARG A 164 24.71 -9.92 -1.51
N PRO A 165 25.44 -10.26 -0.44
CA PRO A 165 26.64 -9.54 -0.02
C PRO A 165 27.67 -9.36 -1.15
N GLU A 166 27.84 -10.37 -2.00
CA GLU A 166 28.79 -10.37 -3.10
C GLU A 166 28.44 -9.31 -4.16
N VAL A 167 27.14 -9.14 -4.44
CA VAL A 167 26.63 -8.17 -5.42
C VAL A 167 26.76 -6.75 -4.89
N ILE A 168 26.35 -6.53 -3.63
CA ILE A 168 26.51 -5.24 -2.95
C ILE A 168 27.98 -4.81 -2.91
N GLN A 169 28.86 -5.73 -2.50
CA GLN A 169 30.29 -5.44 -2.42
C GLN A 169 30.91 -5.21 -3.81
N GLY A 170 30.48 -5.97 -4.81
CA GLY A 170 30.89 -5.78 -6.21
C GLY A 170 30.50 -4.39 -6.73
N MET A 171 29.25 -3.96 -6.50
CA MET A 171 28.79 -2.61 -6.85
C MET A 171 29.60 -1.53 -6.15
N LYS A 172 29.83 -1.66 -4.84
CA LYS A 172 30.66 -0.71 -4.07
C LYS A 172 32.07 -0.58 -4.65
N ASN A 173 32.72 -1.70 -4.94
CA ASN A 173 34.06 -1.72 -5.53
C ASN A 173 34.08 -1.07 -6.92
N ALA A 174 33.06 -1.35 -7.75
CA ALA A 174 32.95 -0.77 -9.08
C ALA A 174 32.72 0.75 -9.03
N THR A 175 31.81 1.22 -8.17
CA THR A 175 31.57 2.66 -7.98
C THR A 175 32.81 3.39 -7.47
N GLN A 176 33.54 2.77 -6.54
CA GLN A 176 34.81 3.32 -6.04
C GLN A 176 35.87 3.40 -7.16
N ALA A 177 36.06 2.32 -7.93
CA ALA A 177 37.00 2.32 -9.05
C ALA A 177 36.66 3.37 -10.13
N LEU A 178 35.36 3.57 -10.41
CA LEU A 178 34.89 4.63 -11.31
C LEU A 178 35.19 6.03 -10.76
N ALA A 179 34.98 6.26 -9.47
CA ALA A 179 35.28 7.54 -8.82
C ALA A 179 36.80 7.83 -8.83
N GLU A 180 37.63 6.82 -8.62
CA GLU A 180 39.09 6.94 -8.67
C GLU A 180 39.60 7.18 -10.10
N THR A 181 39.01 6.52 -11.10
CA THR A 181 39.41 6.64 -12.50
C THR A 181 38.95 7.96 -13.14
N SER A 182 37.74 8.43 -12.81
CA SER A 182 37.20 9.70 -13.35
C SER A 182 37.95 10.94 -12.85
N ASN A 183 38.59 10.86 -11.68
CA ASN A 183 39.43 11.93 -11.13
C ASN A 183 40.86 11.96 -11.68
N GLN A 184 41.24 11.00 -12.53
CA GLN A 184 42.58 10.93 -13.13
C GLN A 184 42.50 11.04 -14.66
N LYS A 185 43.41 11.83 -15.26
CA LYS A 185 43.61 11.77 -16.71
C LYS A 185 44.22 10.42 -17.06
N VAL A 186 43.40 9.52 -17.59
CA VAL A 186 43.84 8.19 -18.04
C VAL A 186 44.91 8.38 -19.12
N PRO A 187 46.13 7.88 -18.93
CA PRO A 187 47.21 8.07 -19.89
C PRO A 187 46.97 7.25 -21.16
N GLU A 188 47.34 7.80 -22.32
CA GLU A 188 47.30 7.07 -23.58
C GLU A 188 48.26 5.87 -23.54
N VAL A 189 47.77 4.71 -23.98
CA VAL A 189 48.51 3.43 -23.94
C VAL A 189 48.91 3.04 -25.36
N SER A 190 50.21 2.85 -25.61
CA SER A 190 50.69 2.38 -26.92
C SER A 190 50.31 0.91 -27.15
N VAL A 191 50.17 0.52 -28.42
CA VAL A 191 49.79 -0.86 -28.82
C VAL A 191 50.70 -1.92 -28.18
N PHE A 192 52.02 -1.67 -28.14
CA PHE A 192 52.97 -2.58 -27.51
C PHE A 192 52.77 -2.67 -25.99
N ARG A 193 52.53 -1.53 -25.32
CA ARG A 193 52.27 -1.50 -23.88
C ARG A 193 50.95 -2.21 -23.56
N MET A 194 49.92 -2.04 -24.38
CA MET A 194 48.65 -2.76 -24.26
C MET A 194 48.84 -4.28 -24.36
N MET A 195 49.59 -4.76 -25.35
CA MET A 195 49.89 -6.19 -25.49
C MET A 195 50.64 -6.75 -24.26
N ARG A 196 51.57 -5.98 -23.70
CA ARG A 196 52.27 -6.35 -22.46
C ARG A 196 51.32 -6.37 -21.26
N GLU A 197 50.41 -5.40 -21.15
CA GLU A 197 49.39 -5.34 -20.09
C GLU A 197 48.42 -6.52 -20.17
N LEU A 198 47.93 -6.86 -21.37
CA LEU A 198 47.07 -8.03 -21.58
C LEU A 198 47.74 -9.36 -21.20
N ASN A 199 49.07 -9.42 -21.29
CA ASN A 199 49.83 -10.62 -20.95
C ASN A 199 50.06 -10.79 -19.43
N LYS A 200 49.69 -9.80 -18.60
CA LYS A 200 49.83 -9.89 -17.14
C LYS A 200 48.94 -10.99 -16.54
N PRO A 201 49.38 -11.64 -15.44
CA PRO A 201 48.62 -12.73 -14.80
C PRO A 201 47.18 -12.34 -14.43
N GLU A 202 46.98 -11.12 -13.96
CA GLU A 202 45.67 -10.61 -13.53
C GLU A 202 44.73 -10.45 -14.72
N MET A 203 45.22 -9.88 -15.83
CA MET A 203 44.42 -9.66 -17.04
C MET A 203 44.08 -10.98 -17.74
N LYS A 204 45.00 -11.95 -17.75
CA LYS A 204 44.70 -13.31 -18.23
C LYS A 204 43.60 -13.99 -17.41
N LYS A 205 43.62 -13.84 -16.08
CA LYS A 205 42.55 -14.36 -15.21
C LYS A 205 41.22 -13.66 -15.51
N ALA A 206 41.22 -12.35 -15.72
CA ALA A 206 40.02 -11.60 -16.09
C ALA A 206 39.45 -12.05 -17.44
N LEU A 207 40.29 -12.22 -18.46
CA LEU A 207 39.90 -12.76 -19.77
C LEU A 207 39.36 -14.19 -19.65
N GLY A 208 40.00 -15.04 -18.86
CA GLY A 208 39.53 -16.41 -18.59
C GLY A 208 38.18 -16.44 -17.87
N PHE A 209 37.96 -15.53 -16.93
CA PHE A 209 36.66 -15.32 -16.29
C PHE A 209 35.61 -14.90 -17.32
N MET A 210 35.90 -13.89 -18.15
CA MET A 210 34.98 -13.43 -19.21
C MET A 210 34.60 -14.56 -20.16
N VAL A 211 35.57 -15.37 -20.61
CA VAL A 211 35.31 -16.52 -21.48
C VAL A 211 34.42 -17.55 -20.79
N THR A 212 34.69 -17.86 -19.52
CA THR A 212 33.88 -18.81 -18.74
C THR A 212 32.46 -18.28 -18.51
N PHE A 213 32.34 -17.00 -18.17
CA PHE A 213 31.07 -16.32 -17.99
C PHE A 213 30.22 -16.38 -19.26
N MET A 214 30.81 -16.00 -20.41
CA MET A 214 30.11 -16.01 -21.69
C MET A 214 29.62 -17.41 -22.09
N LYS A 215 30.42 -18.46 -21.80
CA LYS A 215 30.01 -19.85 -22.01
C LYS A 215 28.81 -20.24 -21.15
N ASN A 216 28.82 -19.87 -19.87
CA ASN A 216 27.71 -20.19 -18.99
C ASN A 216 26.44 -19.40 -19.34
N PHE A 217 26.60 -18.15 -19.76
CA PHE A 217 25.50 -17.29 -20.20
C PHE A 217 24.84 -17.78 -21.50
N SER A 218 25.62 -18.28 -22.47
CA SER A 218 25.07 -18.81 -23.72
C SER A 218 24.41 -20.20 -23.61
N THR A 219 24.55 -20.85 -22.45
CA THR A 219 24.03 -22.21 -22.20
C THR A 219 22.77 -22.20 -21.33
N GLN A 220 22.33 -21.01 -20.88
CA GLN A 220 20.99 -20.75 -20.36
C GLN A 220 20.13 -20.14 -21.45
#